data_AF-A0A2G6J504-F1
#
_entry.id   AF-A0A2G6J504-F1
#
_cell.length_a   1.000
_cell.length_b   1.000
_cell.length_c   1.000
_cell.angle_alpha   90.00
_cell.angle_beta   90.00
_cell.angle_gamma   90.00
#
_symmetry.space_group_name_H-M   'P 1'
#
loop_
_entity.id
_entity.type
_entity.pdbx_description
1 polymer ?
#
loop_
_entity_poly.entity_id
_entity_poly.type
_entity_poly.pdbx_seq_one_letter_code
_entity_poly.pdbx_strand_id
1 'polypeptide(L)'
;MVRFRIAPAHYDGSNEAREREWELALADLNADCDGGLPTLTFERRRDGGADIVVAGPAGAAPARVSFPYARLRSQLREYRDVIGKMARADGGWAGSRDFDALDYAKKLVHDEAGDIIKAKLDDHVVVEHPLARRMFTVIFLLSNNLPRHLVNRHRRHGSAG
;
A
#
# COMPACT_ATOMS: atom_id res chain seq x y z
N MET A 1 0.49 -8.61 -17.38
CA MET A 1 -0.09 -9.21 -16.16
C MET A 1 1.01 -9.31 -15.13
N VAL A 2 0.85 -8.66 -13.98
CA VAL A 2 1.96 -8.30 -13.09
C VAL A 2 2.09 -9.27 -11.91
N ARG A 3 3.27 -9.39 -11.31
CA ARG A 3 3.45 -10.02 -9.98
C ARG A 3 4.05 -9.03 -9.01
N PHE A 4 3.54 -8.99 -7.77
CA PHE A 4 4.04 -8.09 -6.73
C PHE A 4 4.79 -8.82 -5.63
N ARG A 5 5.88 -8.21 -5.14
CA ARG A 5 6.75 -8.75 -4.07
C ARG A 5 7.28 -7.65 -3.18
N ILE A 6 7.68 -7.97 -1.95
CA ILE A 6 8.54 -7.11 -1.12
C ILE A 6 9.96 -7.68 -1.18
N ALA A 7 10.98 -6.82 -1.21
CA ALA A 7 12.36 -7.28 -1.26
C ALA A 7 12.71 -8.13 -0.01
N PRO A 8 13.36 -9.30 -0.18
CA PRO A 8 13.65 -10.23 0.93
C PRO A 8 14.40 -9.59 2.10
N ALA A 9 15.29 -8.63 1.82
CA ALA A 9 16.04 -7.90 2.84
C ALA A 9 15.18 -7.12 3.84
N HIS A 10 13.88 -6.92 3.57
CA HIS A 10 12.97 -6.29 4.53
C HIS A 10 12.43 -7.23 5.60
N TYR A 11 12.45 -8.54 5.36
CA TYR A 11 12.05 -9.54 6.35
C TYR A 11 13.15 -9.73 7.40
N ASP A 12 14.41 -9.58 7.00
CA ASP A 12 15.56 -9.67 7.91
C ASP A 12 15.46 -8.65 9.07
N GLY A 13 15.32 -9.17 10.29
CA GLY A 13 15.22 -8.36 11.51
C GLY A 13 13.86 -7.67 11.71
N SER A 14 12.86 -8.01 10.90
CA SER A 14 11.48 -7.61 11.13
C SER A 14 10.82 -8.54 12.15
N ASN A 15 9.63 -8.20 12.67
CA ASN A 15 8.91 -9.07 13.58
C ASN A 15 7.79 -9.80 12.84
N GLU A 16 7.42 -10.99 13.31
CA GLU A 16 6.39 -11.83 12.69
C GLU A 16 5.05 -11.10 12.48
N ALA A 17 4.73 -10.14 13.36
CA ALA A 17 3.55 -9.30 13.20
C ALA A 17 3.55 -8.56 11.87
N ARG A 18 4.67 -7.92 11.58
CA ARG A 18 4.85 -7.02 10.47
C ARG A 18 4.95 -7.79 9.16
N GLU A 19 5.69 -8.90 9.17
CA GLU A 19 5.78 -9.83 8.04
C GLU A 19 4.40 -10.33 7.65
N ARG A 20 3.60 -10.75 8.63
CA ARG A 20 2.23 -11.22 8.37
C ARG A 20 1.37 -10.15 7.72
N GLU A 21 1.46 -8.90 8.16
CA GLU A 21 0.68 -7.81 7.54
C GLU A 21 1.13 -7.52 6.11
N TRP A 22 2.43 -7.55 5.85
CA TRP A 22 3.01 -7.43 4.52
C TRP A 22 2.56 -8.57 3.58
N GLU A 23 2.67 -9.81 4.05
CA GLU A 23 2.24 -11.00 3.29
C GLU A 23 0.76 -10.95 2.97
N LEU A 24 -0.08 -10.61 3.95
CA LEU A 24 -1.50 -10.46 3.69
C LEU A 24 -1.74 -9.35 2.65
N ALA A 25 -1.06 -8.20 2.75
CA ALA A 25 -1.24 -7.10 1.79
C ALA A 25 -0.77 -7.50 0.37
N LEU A 26 0.33 -8.25 0.26
CA LEU A 26 0.80 -8.82 -1.00
C LEU A 26 -0.17 -9.87 -1.56
N ALA A 27 -0.78 -10.70 -0.71
CA ALA A 27 -1.77 -11.68 -1.15
C ALA A 27 -3.00 -10.99 -1.75
N ASP A 28 -3.48 -9.92 -1.10
CA ASP A 28 -4.61 -9.11 -1.59
C ASP A 28 -4.28 -8.38 -2.91
N LEU A 29 -3.05 -7.88 -3.02
CA LEU A 29 -2.56 -7.23 -4.24
C LEU A 29 -2.41 -8.22 -5.40
N ASN A 30 -1.98 -9.45 -5.12
CA ASN A 30 -1.79 -10.51 -6.12
C ASN A 30 -3.06 -11.34 -6.39
N ALA A 31 -4.14 -11.18 -5.63
CA ALA A 31 -5.35 -12.01 -5.74
C ALA A 31 -5.95 -11.98 -7.16
N ASP A 32 -5.91 -10.81 -7.81
CA ASP A 32 -6.43 -10.60 -9.18
C ASP A 32 -5.32 -10.60 -10.24
N CYS A 33 -4.13 -11.12 -9.91
CA CYS A 33 -2.98 -11.14 -10.78
C CYS A 33 -2.54 -12.58 -11.07
N ASP A 34 -2.62 -13.05 -12.33
CA ASP A 34 -2.24 -14.44 -12.64
C ASP A 34 -0.70 -14.67 -12.66
N GLY A 35 0.08 -13.81 -11.99
CA GLY A 35 1.47 -14.06 -11.62
C GLY A 35 2.52 -13.91 -12.72
N GLY A 36 2.18 -13.19 -13.79
CA GLY A 36 3.04 -12.98 -14.97
C GLY A 36 4.13 -11.90 -14.82
N LEU A 37 4.73 -11.54 -15.96
CA LEU A 37 5.65 -10.40 -16.08
C LEU A 37 4.91 -9.11 -16.49
N PRO A 38 5.38 -7.93 -16.03
CA PRO A 38 6.58 -7.73 -15.20
C PRO A 38 6.38 -8.09 -13.72
N THR A 39 7.47 -8.34 -12.98
CA THR A 39 7.45 -8.41 -11.52
C THR A 39 7.79 -7.05 -10.92
N LEU A 40 6.97 -6.56 -9.99
CA LEU A 40 7.14 -5.32 -9.25
C LEU A 40 7.56 -5.64 -7.82
N THR A 41 8.79 -5.30 -7.46
CA THR A 41 9.34 -5.51 -6.12
C THR A 41 9.37 -4.19 -5.35
N PHE A 42 8.65 -4.13 -4.23
CA PHE A 42 8.66 -2.99 -3.33
C PHE A 42 9.88 -3.03 -2.40
N GLU A 43 10.56 -1.89 -2.30
CA GLU A 43 11.71 -1.67 -1.43
C GLU A 43 11.50 -0.43 -0.57
N ARG A 44 11.74 -0.52 0.73
CA ARG A 44 11.71 0.64 1.63
C ARG A 44 12.97 1.50 1.44
N ARG A 45 12.76 2.81 1.28
CA ARG A 45 13.83 3.79 1.22
C ARG A 45 14.23 4.27 2.62
N ARG A 46 15.47 4.77 2.75
CA ARG A 46 15.99 5.34 4.00
C ARG A 46 15.22 6.58 4.47
N ASP A 47 14.67 7.36 3.54
CA ASP A 47 13.84 8.54 3.84
C ASP A 47 12.43 8.18 4.32
N GLY A 48 12.08 6.90 4.41
CA GLY A 48 10.74 6.41 4.73
C GLY A 48 9.80 6.30 3.53
N GLY A 49 10.26 6.60 2.32
CA GLY A 49 9.55 6.34 1.07
C GLY A 49 9.67 4.89 0.61
N ALA A 50 9.34 4.64 -0.65
CA ALA A 50 9.49 3.34 -1.28
C ALA A 50 10.09 3.46 -2.70
N ASP A 51 10.82 2.44 -3.13
CA ASP A 51 11.14 2.20 -4.53
C ASP A 51 10.34 0.99 -5.01
N ILE A 52 10.00 0.99 -6.30
CA ILE A 52 9.44 -0.17 -7.00
C ILE A 52 10.42 -0.56 -8.09
N VAL A 53 10.96 -1.77 -8.00
CA VAL A 53 11.82 -2.35 -9.03
C VAL A 53 10.94 -3.15 -9.99
N VAL A 54 10.88 -2.70 -11.24
CA VAL A 54 10.12 -3.31 -12.33
C VAL A 54 11.05 -4.24 -13.11
N ALA A 55 10.90 -5.54 -12.92
CA ALA A 55 11.65 -6.57 -13.64
C ALA A 55 10.82 -7.12 -14.81
N GLY A 56 11.31 -6.89 -16.03
CA GLY A 56 10.75 -7.44 -17.27
C GLY A 56 11.19 -8.89 -17.56
N PRO A 57 11.05 -9.36 -18.80
CA PRO A 57 11.56 -10.65 -19.26
C PRO A 57 13.05 -10.82 -19.00
N ALA A 58 13.50 -12.07 -18.93
CA ALA A 58 14.92 -12.41 -18.75
C ALA A 58 15.79 -11.68 -19.78
N GLY A 59 16.81 -10.96 -19.30
CA GLY A 59 17.72 -10.16 -20.13
C GLY A 59 17.36 -8.66 -20.22
N ALA A 60 16.16 -8.24 -19.81
CA ALA A 60 15.83 -6.82 -19.68
C ALA A 60 16.41 -6.24 -18.37
N ALA A 61 17.05 -5.07 -18.46
CA ALA A 61 17.50 -4.35 -17.28
C ALA A 61 16.29 -3.89 -16.45
N PRO A 62 16.27 -4.13 -15.13
CA PRO A 62 15.16 -3.70 -14.28
C PRO A 62 15.12 -2.18 -14.18
N ALA A 63 13.93 -1.61 -14.28
CA ALA A 63 13.71 -0.19 -14.03
C ALA A 63 13.43 0.03 -12.53
N ARG A 64 13.92 1.14 -11.98
CA ARG A 64 13.63 1.55 -10.59
C ARG A 64 12.80 2.82 -10.60
N VAL A 65 11.61 2.73 -9.99
CA VAL A 65 10.67 3.84 -9.86
C VAL A 65 10.64 4.28 -8.40
N SER A 66 11.05 5.52 -8.15
CA SER A 66 11.18 6.05 -6.79
C SER A 66 9.97 6.87 -6.34
N PHE A 67 9.52 6.60 -5.12
CA PHE A 67 8.53 7.34 -4.36
C PHE A 67 9.16 7.87 -3.07
N PRO A 68 9.87 9.01 -3.13
CA PRO A 68 10.44 9.64 -1.93
C PRO A 68 9.34 9.97 -0.91
N TYR A 69 9.65 9.88 0.38
CA TYR A 69 8.67 10.16 1.43
C TYR A 69 7.99 11.53 1.25
N ALA A 70 8.76 12.55 0.86
CA ALA A 70 8.25 13.91 0.65
C ALA A 70 7.11 14.00 -0.38
N ARG A 71 7.07 13.09 -1.36
CA ARG A 71 6.03 13.02 -2.42
C ARG A 71 4.73 12.39 -1.94
N LEU A 72 4.80 11.44 -1.00
CA LEU A 72 3.64 10.73 -0.45
C LEU A 72 3.28 11.20 0.97
N ARG A 73 4.01 12.18 1.54
CA ARG A 73 3.90 12.54 2.96
C ARG A 73 2.48 12.91 3.37
N SER A 74 1.73 13.56 2.49
CA SER A 74 0.36 14.03 2.77
C SER A 74 -0.55 12.82 2.90
N GLN A 75 -0.57 11.98 1.86
CA GLN A 75 -1.37 10.76 1.81
C GLN A 75 -1.01 9.80 2.94
N LEU A 76 0.29 9.59 3.21
CA LEU A 76 0.73 8.70 4.30
C LEU A 76 0.27 9.20 5.68
N ARG A 77 0.31 10.51 5.93
CA ARG A 77 -0.13 11.09 7.22
C ARG A 77 -1.63 11.07 7.35
N GLU A 78 -2.35 11.53 6.33
CA GLU A 78 -3.80 11.58 6.33
C GLU A 78 -4.40 10.19 6.44
N TYR A 79 -3.85 9.22 5.71
CA TYR A 79 -4.28 7.84 5.81
C TYR A 79 -4.12 7.28 7.22
N ARG A 80 -2.96 7.52 7.84
CA ARG A 80 -2.71 7.11 9.23
C ARG A 80 -3.70 7.75 10.20
N ASP A 81 -4.03 9.02 9.99
CA ASP A 81 -4.95 9.75 10.87
C ASP A 81 -6.39 9.24 10.70
N VAL A 82 -6.81 8.93 9.47
CA VAL A 82 -8.12 8.33 9.17
C VAL A 82 -8.25 6.96 9.82
N ILE A 83 -7.32 6.02 9.57
CA ILE A 83 -7.38 4.69 10.18
C ILE A 83 -7.29 4.74 11.71
N GLY A 84 -6.55 5.71 12.26
CA GLY A 84 -6.46 5.94 13.69
C GLY A 84 -7.78 6.42 14.31
N LYS A 85 -8.51 7.31 13.61
CA LYS A 85 -9.85 7.75 14.01
C LYS A 85 -10.87 6.62 13.92
N MET A 86 -10.86 5.85 12.82
CA MET A 86 -11.73 4.69 12.65
C MET A 86 -11.53 3.67 13.78
N ALA A 87 -10.28 3.40 14.15
CA ALA A 87 -9.97 2.47 15.22
C ALA A 87 -10.58 2.88 16.58
N ARG A 88 -10.62 4.19 16.87
CA ARG A 88 -11.24 4.77 18.07
C ARG A 88 -12.76 4.77 18.00
N ALA A 89 -13.34 5.10 16.84
CA ALA A 89 -14.78 5.15 16.60
C ALA A 89 -15.46 3.80 16.87
N ASP A 90 -14.91 2.73 16.31
CA ASP A 90 -15.31 1.33 16.54
C ASP A 90 -15.21 0.86 18.00
N GLY A 91 -14.47 1.59 18.85
CA GLY A 91 -14.38 1.33 20.30
C GLY A 91 -15.61 1.78 21.09
N GLY A 92 -16.70 2.16 20.40
CA GLY A 92 -17.97 2.58 20.99
C GLY A 92 -18.11 4.09 21.21
N TRP A 93 -17.22 4.90 20.64
CA TRP A 93 -17.18 6.36 20.86
C TRP A 93 -17.85 7.20 19.77
N ALA A 94 -18.16 6.64 18.59
CA ALA A 94 -18.69 7.41 17.47
C ALA A 94 -19.97 6.77 16.89
N GLY A 95 -20.87 7.63 16.39
CA GLY A 95 -22.08 7.19 15.68
C GLY A 95 -21.78 6.74 14.24
N SER A 96 -22.73 6.05 13.60
CA SER A 96 -22.60 5.54 12.22
C SER A 96 -22.20 6.61 11.20
N ARG A 97 -22.74 7.83 11.34
CA ARG A 97 -22.45 8.97 10.44
C ARG A 97 -20.97 9.40 10.46
N ASP A 98 -20.32 9.33 11.62
CA ASP A 98 -18.90 9.66 11.73
C ASP A 98 -18.03 8.59 11.06
N PHE A 99 -18.50 7.35 11.09
CA PHE A 99 -17.82 6.23 10.44
C PHE A 99 -17.91 6.32 8.91
N ASP A 100 -19.10 6.61 8.37
CA ASP A 100 -19.29 6.80 6.93
C ASP A 100 -18.40 7.93 6.37
N ALA A 101 -18.25 9.02 7.12
CA ALA A 101 -17.36 10.11 6.76
C ALA A 101 -15.88 9.70 6.74
N LEU A 102 -15.47 8.84 7.69
CA LEU A 102 -14.11 8.30 7.74
C LEU A 102 -13.86 7.31 6.60
N ASP A 103 -14.83 6.48 6.24
CA ASP A 103 -14.72 5.58 5.08
C ASP A 103 -14.60 6.38 3.77
N TYR A 104 -15.36 7.46 3.62
CA TYR A 104 -15.21 8.36 2.46
C TYR A 104 -13.82 9.02 2.42
N ALA A 105 -13.33 9.53 3.55
CA ALA A 105 -11.99 10.11 3.65
C ALA A 105 -10.89 9.08 3.32
N LYS A 106 -11.04 7.85 3.82
CA LYS A 106 -10.13 6.73 3.51
C LYS A 106 -10.07 6.47 2.01
N LYS A 107 -11.22 6.45 1.34
CA LYS A 107 -11.31 6.26 -0.12
C LYS A 107 -10.63 7.40 -0.86
N LEU A 108 -10.91 8.66 -0.49
CA LEU A 108 -10.29 9.83 -1.14
C LEU A 108 -8.76 9.78 -1.08
N VAL A 109 -8.19 9.47 0.09
CA VAL A 109 -6.72 9.37 0.25
C VAL A 109 -6.13 8.26 -0.62
N HIS A 110 -6.82 7.12 -0.72
CA HIS A 110 -6.43 6.03 -1.62
C HIS A 110 -6.48 6.46 -3.08
N ASP A 111 -7.49 7.22 -3.48
CA ASP A 111 -7.67 7.68 -4.86
C ASP A 111 -6.52 8.58 -5.30
N GLU A 112 -6.22 9.59 -4.48
CA GLU A 112 -5.13 10.51 -4.73
C GLU A 112 -3.77 9.80 -4.75
N ALA A 113 -3.55 8.88 -3.82
CA ALA A 113 -2.31 8.10 -3.79
C ALA A 113 -2.21 7.17 -5.01
N GLY A 114 -3.33 6.57 -5.43
CA GLY A 114 -3.43 5.75 -6.62
C GLY A 114 -3.08 6.52 -7.90
N ASP A 115 -3.55 7.75 -8.04
CA ASP A 115 -3.22 8.62 -9.17
C ASP A 115 -1.73 8.95 -9.22
N ILE A 116 -1.12 9.28 -8.07
CA ILE A 116 0.32 9.53 -7.97
C ILE A 116 1.13 8.30 -8.39
N ILE A 117 0.74 7.11 -7.91
CA ILE A 117 1.41 5.85 -8.20
C ILE A 117 1.28 5.51 -9.69
N LYS A 118 0.06 5.59 -10.24
CA LYS A 118 -0.23 5.31 -11.64
C LYS A 118 0.58 6.23 -12.55
N ALA A 119 0.51 7.54 -12.34
CA ALA A 119 1.23 8.52 -13.15
C ALA A 119 2.75 8.30 -13.13
N LYS A 120 3.31 7.78 -12.03
CA LYS A 120 4.75 7.53 -11.92
C LYS A 120 5.20 6.20 -12.53
N LEU A 121 4.28 5.23 -12.65
CA LEU A 121 4.55 3.91 -13.21
C LEU A 121 4.23 3.81 -14.69
N ASP A 122 3.45 4.74 -15.26
CA ASP A 122 2.90 4.66 -16.62
C ASP A 122 3.96 4.39 -17.70
N ASP A 123 5.15 4.99 -17.56
CA ASP A 123 6.30 4.80 -18.46
C ASP A 123 6.94 3.39 -18.40
N HIS A 124 6.56 2.57 -17.41
CA HIS A 124 7.18 1.29 -17.12
C HIS A 124 6.18 0.13 -17.11
N VAL A 125 4.97 0.35 -16.62
CA VAL A 125 3.92 -0.65 -16.47
C VAL A 125 2.57 0.04 -16.30
N VAL A 126 1.61 -0.34 -17.13
CA VAL A 126 0.23 0.13 -17.00
C VAL A 126 -0.42 -0.55 -15.79
N VAL A 127 -0.88 0.26 -14.85
CA VAL A 127 -1.56 -0.17 -13.62
C VAL A 127 -2.92 0.52 -13.55
N GLU A 128 -3.98 -0.27 -13.42
CA GLU A 128 -5.32 0.28 -13.23
C GLU A 128 -5.50 0.88 -11.84
N HIS A 129 -6.38 1.87 -11.73
CA HIS A 129 -6.55 2.63 -10.49
C HIS A 129 -6.88 1.77 -9.26
N PRO A 130 -7.76 0.75 -9.32
CA PRO A 130 -7.99 -0.17 -8.20
C PRO A 130 -6.73 -0.93 -7.75
N LEU A 131 -5.82 -1.23 -8.67
CA LEU A 131 -4.56 -1.88 -8.37
C LEU A 131 -3.57 -0.88 -7.74
N ALA A 132 -3.50 0.34 -8.26
CA ALA A 132 -2.67 1.42 -7.71
C ALA A 132 -3.04 1.78 -6.26
N ARG A 133 -4.35 1.82 -5.94
CA ARG A 133 -4.84 1.96 -4.55
C ARG A 133 -4.29 0.87 -3.63
N ARG A 134 -4.34 -0.40 -4.05
CA ARG A 134 -3.79 -1.53 -3.29
C ARG A 134 -2.27 -1.46 -3.14
N MET A 135 -1.56 -0.96 -4.16
CA MET A 135 -0.11 -0.70 -4.08
C MET A 135 0.21 0.37 -3.01
N PHE A 136 -0.62 1.40 -2.87
CA PHE A 136 -0.44 2.40 -1.81
C PHE A 136 -0.49 1.78 -0.41
N THR A 137 -1.37 0.79 -0.16
CA THR A 137 -1.37 0.05 1.11
C THR A 137 -0.02 -0.59 1.41
N VAL A 138 0.59 -1.27 0.43
CA VAL A 138 1.90 -1.92 0.62
C VAL A 138 2.98 -0.86 0.92
N ILE A 139 3.01 0.24 0.16
CA ILE A 139 3.93 1.36 0.41
C ILE A 139 3.73 1.92 1.81
N PHE A 140 2.48 2.16 2.23
CA PHE A 140 2.16 2.68 3.55
C PHE A 140 2.66 1.78 4.69
N LEU A 141 2.51 0.46 4.56
CA LEU A 141 2.99 -0.54 5.52
C LEU A 141 4.53 -0.67 5.55
N LEU A 142 5.21 -0.43 4.43
CA LEU A 142 6.67 -0.37 4.39
C LEU A 142 7.19 0.93 5.04
N SER A 143 6.51 2.03 4.77
CA SER A 143 6.86 3.37 5.26
C SER A 143 6.62 3.55 6.75
N ASN A 144 5.61 2.90 7.33
CA ASN A 144 5.18 3.12 8.71
C ASN A 144 5.30 1.86 9.58
N ASN A 145 5.60 2.06 10.86
CA ASN A 145 5.48 1.01 11.87
C ASN A 145 4.16 1.22 12.62
N LEU A 146 3.10 0.54 12.17
CA LEU A 146 1.78 0.68 12.77
C LEU A 146 1.60 -0.35 13.89
N PRO A 147 0.98 0.04 15.01
CA PRO A 147 0.51 -0.92 15.99
C PRO A 147 -0.46 -1.95 15.35
N ARG A 148 -0.34 -3.25 15.72
CA ARG A 148 -1.16 -4.36 15.19
C ARG A 148 -2.68 -4.06 15.15
N HIS A 149 -3.20 -3.32 16.13
CA HIS A 149 -4.63 -3.03 16.22
C HIS A 149 -5.14 -2.07 15.12
N LEU A 150 -4.27 -1.25 14.52
CA LEU A 150 -4.65 -0.36 13.42
C LEU A 150 -4.65 -1.09 12.06
N VAL A 151 -3.78 -2.10 11.89
CA VAL A 151 -3.64 -2.79 10.59
C VAL A 151 -4.80 -3.73 10.31
N ASN A 152 -5.28 -4.48 11.30
CA ASN A 152 -6.45 -5.35 11.12
C ASN A 152 -7.74 -4.57 10.76
N ARG A 153 -7.82 -3.28 11.15
CA ARG A 153 -8.96 -2.40 10.86
C ARG A 153 -8.92 -1.82 9.44
N HIS A 154 -7.72 -1.62 8.88
CA HIS A 154 -7.54 -1.25 7.46
C HIS A 154 -8.31 -2.17 6.52
N ARG A 155 -8.26 -3.49 6.78
CA ARG A 155 -8.74 -4.53 5.85
C ARG A 155 -10.24 -4.79 5.96
N ARG A 156 -10.83 -4.67 7.15
CA ARG A 156 -12.25 -5.01 7.40
C ARG A 156 -13.26 -4.19 6.61
N HIS A 157 -12.88 -3.01 6.14
CA HIS A 157 -13.77 -2.06 5.46
C HIS A 157 -13.36 -1.79 4.00
N GLY A 158 -12.50 -2.63 3.41
CA GLY A 158 -12.05 -2.50 2.01
C GLY A 158 -12.74 -3.44 1.02
N SER A 159 -13.55 -4.39 1.50
CA SER A 159 -14.06 -5.51 0.71
C SER A 159 -15.54 -5.39 0.32
N ALA A 160 -16.18 -4.25 0.59
CA ALA A 160 -17.56 -3.96 0.21
C ALA A 160 -17.56 -2.80 -0.79
N GLY A 161 -17.33 -3.12 -2.06
CA GLY A 161 -17.38 -2.19 -3.18
C GLY A 161 -17.36 -2.96 -4.48
#